data_AF-A0AAN4ZJ67-F1
#
_entry.id   AF-A0AAN4ZJ67-F1
#
_cell.length_a   1.000
_cell.length_b   1.000
_cell.length_c   1.000
_cell.angle_alpha   90.00
_cell.angle_beta   90.00
_cell.angle_gamma   90.00
#
_symmetry.space_group_name_H-M   'P 1'
#
loop_
_entity.id
_entity.type
_entity.pdbx_description
1 polymer ?
#
loop_
_entity_poly.entity_id
_entity_poly.type
_entity_poly.pdbx_seq_one_letter_code
_entity_poly.pdbx_strand_id
1 'polypeptide(L)'
;DPMPVSTTFPDAINVIVRGTIILVSATVLSLHSPVLAEQVYMKGELAKGARIDVNPHSFLSFLQATNEDFPADCTRQFLDDLLTLGTQKIYNYYTSEIWEKMDNLSDGESEICAMELPKHYAHQPNLDMNKIVR
;
A
#
# COMPACT_ATOMS: atom_id res chain seq x y z
N ASP A 1 8.54 -39.20 -8.41
CA ASP A 1 7.37 -38.30 -8.46
C ASP A 1 7.80 -36.86 -8.54
N PRO A 2 7.41 -36.12 -9.60
CA PRO A 2 7.50 -34.67 -9.57
C PRO A 2 6.47 -34.12 -8.58
N MET A 3 6.86 -33.13 -7.77
CA MET A 3 5.96 -32.44 -6.86
C MET A 3 4.77 -31.83 -7.64
N PRO A 4 3.52 -31.99 -7.18
CA PRO A 4 2.40 -31.29 -7.77
C PRO A 4 2.58 -29.79 -7.59
N VAL A 5 2.60 -29.05 -8.69
CA VAL A 5 2.58 -27.59 -8.70
C VAL A 5 1.17 -27.16 -8.29
N SER A 6 1.01 -26.71 -7.06
CA SER A 6 -0.26 -26.15 -6.55
C SER A 6 -0.56 -24.84 -7.26
N THR A 7 -1.71 -24.75 -7.93
CA THR A 7 -2.26 -23.49 -8.48
C THR A 7 -3.04 -22.68 -7.44
N THR A 8 -3.04 -23.13 -6.19
CA THR A 8 -3.70 -22.50 -5.06
C THR A 8 -2.66 -21.97 -4.07
N PHE A 9 -2.80 -20.69 -3.70
CA PHE A 9 -2.05 -20.14 -2.57
C PHE A 9 -2.54 -20.85 -1.30
N PRO A 10 -1.68 -21.61 -0.58
CA PRO A 10 -2.09 -22.32 0.63
C PRO A 10 -2.57 -21.38 1.74
N ASP A 11 -2.30 -20.09 1.60
CA ASP A 11 -2.62 -18.98 2.48
C ASP A 11 -3.56 -17.93 1.82
N ALA A 12 -4.36 -18.36 0.84
CA ALA A 12 -5.36 -17.49 0.21
C ALA A 12 -6.41 -17.02 1.24
N ILE A 13 -6.71 -15.71 1.25
CA ILE A 13 -7.68 -15.09 2.14
C ILE A 13 -8.56 -14.10 1.37
N ASN A 14 -9.84 -14.05 1.73
CA ASN A 14 -10.76 -13.01 1.28
C ASN A 14 -10.60 -11.76 2.17
N VAL A 15 -10.23 -10.66 1.55
CA VAL A 15 -10.19 -9.34 2.18
C VAL A 15 -11.39 -8.53 1.71
N ILE A 16 -12.08 -7.90 2.65
CA ILE A 16 -13.24 -7.04 2.38
C ILE A 16 -12.77 -5.59 2.47
N VAL A 17 -12.69 -4.93 1.31
CA VAL A 17 -12.29 -3.52 1.17
C VAL A 17 -13.52 -2.69 0.81
N ARG A 18 -14.09 -1.98 1.77
CA ARG A 18 -15.33 -1.17 1.61
C ARG A 18 -16.47 -1.90 0.86
N GLY A 19 -16.65 -3.18 1.15
CA GLY A 19 -17.70 -4.02 0.55
C GLY A 19 -17.27 -4.80 -0.71
N THR A 20 -16.10 -4.49 -1.27
CA THR A 20 -15.49 -5.28 -2.35
C THR A 20 -14.70 -6.44 -1.75
N ILE A 21 -14.96 -7.66 -2.23
CA ILE A 21 -14.22 -8.86 -1.81
C ILE A 21 -13.07 -9.08 -2.78
N ILE A 22 -11.85 -9.16 -2.25
CA ILE A 22 -10.62 -9.36 -3.02
C ILE A 22 -9.90 -10.58 -2.45
N LEU A 23 -9.59 -11.54 -3.31
CA LEU A 23 -8.82 -12.73 -2.95
C LEU A 23 -7.32 -12.41 -3.06
N VAL A 24 -6.57 -12.63 -1.99
CA VAL A 24 -5.13 -12.30 -1.90
C VAL A 24 -4.37 -13.37 -1.10
N SER A 25 -3.05 -13.38 -1.18
CA SER A 25 -2.19 -14.17 -0.30
C SER A 25 -1.92 -13.41 1.00
N ALA A 26 -2.19 -14.05 2.14
CA ALA A 26 -1.91 -13.48 3.45
C ALA A 26 -0.40 -13.23 3.67
N THR A 27 0.46 -14.10 3.15
CA THR A 27 1.92 -13.96 3.21
C THR A 27 2.39 -12.71 2.47
N VAL A 28 1.85 -12.45 1.27
CA VAL A 28 2.17 -11.23 0.52
C VAL A 28 1.78 -9.99 1.33
N LEU A 29 0.57 -9.95 1.88
CA LEU A 29 0.15 -8.82 2.71
C LEU A 29 1.06 -8.59 3.92
N SER A 30 1.38 -9.66 4.65
CA SER A 30 2.25 -9.61 5.83
C SER A 30 3.67 -9.16 5.52
N LEU A 31 4.20 -9.52 4.35
CA LEU A 31 5.55 -9.13 3.93
C LEU A 31 5.68 -7.62 3.71
N HIS A 32 4.63 -7.00 3.17
CA HIS A 32 4.63 -5.60 2.80
C HIS A 32 4.02 -4.69 3.87
N SER A 33 3.36 -5.25 4.88
CA SER A 33 2.80 -4.51 6.00
C SER A 33 2.65 -5.35 7.28
N PRO A 34 3.30 -4.94 8.39
CA PRO A 34 3.03 -5.48 9.71
C PRO A 34 1.58 -5.28 10.17
N VAL A 35 0.97 -4.15 9.80
CA VAL A 35 -0.44 -3.84 10.13
C VAL A 35 -1.37 -4.86 9.45
N LEU A 36 -1.11 -5.19 8.19
CA LEU A 36 -1.89 -6.19 7.48
C LEU A 36 -1.62 -7.60 8.02
N ALA A 37 -0.40 -7.90 8.47
CA ALA A 37 -0.08 -9.16 9.11
C ALA A 37 -0.98 -9.43 10.32
N GLU A 38 -1.16 -8.43 11.19
CA GLU A 38 -2.04 -8.52 12.37
C GLU A 38 -3.53 -8.67 11.99
N GLN A 39 -3.95 -8.09 10.85
CA GLN A 39 -5.33 -8.20 10.37
C GLN A 39 -5.63 -9.57 9.74
N VAL A 40 -4.68 -10.15 9.02
CA VAL A 40 -4.86 -11.44 8.34
C VAL A 40 -4.50 -12.64 9.21
N TYR A 41 -3.70 -12.45 10.26
CA TYR A 41 -3.40 -13.48 11.26
C TYR A 41 -3.89 -13.07 12.65
N MET A 42 -4.92 -13.75 13.14
CA MET A 42 -5.40 -13.59 14.52
C MET A 42 -4.88 -14.74 15.38
N LYS A 43 -4.09 -14.42 16.42
CA LYS A 43 -3.47 -15.42 17.33
C LYS A 43 -2.63 -16.49 16.59
N GLY A 44 -2.02 -16.13 15.47
CA GLY A 44 -1.20 -17.03 14.65
C GLY A 44 -2.00 -17.90 13.67
N GLU A 45 -3.32 -17.77 13.63
CA GLU A 45 -4.18 -18.47 12.68
C GLU A 45 -4.71 -17.50 11.61
N LEU A 46 -4.89 -18.01 10.39
CA LEU A 46 -5.43 -17.22 9.28
C LEU A 46 -6.87 -16.79 9.59
N ALA A 47 -7.14 -15.49 9.49
CA ALA A 47 -8.46 -14.94 9.72
C ALA A 47 -9.47 -15.43 8.66
N LYS A 48 -10.73 -15.65 9.06
CA LYS A 48 -11.82 -16.01 8.13
C LYS A 48 -12.24 -14.88 7.18
N GLY A 49 -11.65 -13.71 7.35
CA GLY A 49 -11.79 -12.55 6.48
C GLY A 49 -11.26 -11.30 7.18
N ALA A 50 -10.38 -10.55 6.50
CA ALA A 50 -9.86 -9.28 7.00
C ALA A 50 -10.66 -8.12 6.42
N ARG A 51 -10.95 -7.11 7.24
CA ARG A 51 -11.65 -5.89 6.80
C ARG A 51 -10.66 -4.75 6.76
N ILE A 52 -10.56 -4.09 5.61
CA ILE A 52 -9.66 -2.96 5.40
C ILE A 52 -10.49 -1.76 4.98
N ASP A 53 -10.33 -0.64 5.68
CA ASP A 53 -11.03 0.61 5.39
C ASP A 53 -10.12 1.59 4.64
N VAL A 54 -9.85 1.27 3.37
CA VAL A 54 -9.18 2.15 2.42
C VAL A 54 -9.97 2.20 1.11
N ASN A 55 -9.59 3.09 0.19
CA ASN A 55 -10.18 3.07 -1.13
C ASN A 55 -9.85 1.74 -1.86
N PRO A 56 -10.83 1.03 -2.45
CA PRO A 56 -10.58 -0.23 -3.18
C PRO A 56 -9.57 -0.09 -4.32
N HIS A 57 -9.56 1.05 -5.01
CA HIS A 57 -8.60 1.33 -6.07
C HIS A 57 -7.19 1.47 -5.49
N SER A 58 -7.02 2.23 -4.41
CA SER A 58 -5.74 2.33 -3.69
C SER A 58 -5.23 0.97 -3.23
N PHE A 59 -6.12 0.10 -2.74
CA PHE A 59 -5.73 -1.24 -2.33
C PHE A 59 -5.26 -2.10 -3.51
N LEU A 60 -5.95 -2.05 -4.65
CA LEU A 60 -5.51 -2.75 -5.87
C LEU A 60 -4.16 -2.21 -6.37
N SER A 61 -3.98 -0.89 -6.40
CA SER A 61 -2.70 -0.25 -6.75
C SER A 61 -1.57 -0.66 -5.81
N PHE A 62 -1.85 -0.80 -4.51
CA PHE A 62 -0.92 -1.37 -3.55
C PHE A 62 -0.54 -2.81 -3.91
N LEU A 63 -1.51 -3.67 -4.21
CA LEU A 63 -1.24 -5.06 -4.61
C LEU A 63 -0.40 -5.14 -5.89
N GLN A 64 -0.64 -4.27 -6.87
CA GLN A 64 0.20 -4.17 -8.07
C GLN A 64 1.63 -3.77 -7.71
N ALA A 65 1.80 -2.76 -6.84
CA ALA A 65 3.11 -2.33 -6.36
C ALA A 65 3.87 -3.43 -5.60
N THR A 66 3.20 -4.38 -4.94
CA THR A 66 3.88 -5.55 -4.33
C THR A 66 4.52 -6.50 -5.36
N ASN A 67 4.06 -6.45 -6.61
CA ASN A 67 4.62 -7.19 -7.74
C ASN A 67 5.53 -6.32 -8.61
N GLU A 68 6.02 -5.19 -8.08
CA GLU A 68 6.85 -4.22 -8.80
C GLU A 68 6.16 -3.56 -10.01
N ASP A 69 4.82 -3.67 -10.09
CA ASP A 69 3.99 -2.99 -11.08
C ASP A 69 3.46 -1.68 -10.47
N PHE A 70 4.28 -0.63 -10.55
CA PHE A 70 3.98 0.66 -9.92
C PHE A 70 3.12 1.53 -10.85
N PRO A 71 1.88 1.91 -10.47
CA PRO A 71 1.10 2.88 -11.24
C PRO A 71 1.84 4.20 -11.46
N ALA A 72 1.78 4.72 -12.69
CA ALA A 72 2.38 6.00 -13.06
C ALA A 72 1.70 7.19 -12.38
N ASP A 73 0.40 7.06 -12.08
CA ASP A 73 -0.42 8.08 -11.45
C ASP A 73 -0.51 7.86 -9.94
N CYS A 74 0.16 8.74 -9.19
CA CYS A 74 0.10 8.76 -7.73
C CYS A 74 -0.86 9.85 -7.26
N THR A 75 -1.80 9.50 -6.39
CA THR A 75 -2.78 10.44 -5.83
C THR A 75 -2.57 10.65 -4.33
N ARG A 76 -3.09 11.77 -3.80
CA ARG A 76 -3.08 12.07 -2.37
C ARG A 76 -3.75 10.96 -1.56
N GLN A 77 -4.92 10.51 -2.01
CA GLN A 77 -5.68 9.46 -1.37
C GLN A 77 -4.90 8.14 -1.35
N PHE A 78 -4.19 7.79 -2.44
CA PHE A 78 -3.38 6.59 -2.48
C PHE A 78 -2.25 6.64 -1.43
N LEU A 79 -1.53 7.77 -1.34
CA LEU A 79 -0.49 7.95 -0.32
C LEU A 79 -1.03 7.86 1.11
N ASP A 80 -2.17 8.52 1.38
CA ASP A 80 -2.83 8.46 2.70
C ASP A 80 -3.29 7.03 3.03
N ASP A 81 -3.79 6.29 2.03
CA ASP A 81 -4.18 4.89 2.17
C ASP A 81 -2.95 3.98 2.42
N LEU A 82 -1.80 4.23 1.79
CA LEU A 82 -0.56 3.48 2.04
C LEU A 82 -0.08 3.60 3.50
N LEU A 83 -0.27 4.78 4.11
CA LEU A 83 0.02 5.00 5.54
C LEU A 83 -0.93 4.18 6.42
N THR A 84 -2.22 4.17 6.08
CA THR A 84 -3.25 3.37 6.78
C THR A 84 -2.97 1.87 6.66
N LEU A 85 -2.46 1.45 5.50
CA LEU A 85 -2.03 0.09 5.25
C LEU A 85 -0.70 -0.25 5.94
N GLY A 86 0.03 0.71 6.54
CA GLY A 86 1.33 0.44 7.17
C GLY A 86 2.44 0.04 6.19
N THR A 87 2.35 0.50 4.93
CA THR A 87 3.21 0.04 3.82
C THR A 87 4.40 0.98 3.57
N GLN A 88 5.22 1.18 4.60
CA GLN A 88 6.25 2.23 4.62
C GLN A 88 7.22 2.20 3.44
N LYS A 89 7.64 1.01 2.98
CA LYS A 89 8.58 0.91 1.85
C LYS A 89 7.98 1.46 0.55
N ILE A 90 6.73 1.11 0.26
CA ILE A 90 6.03 1.54 -0.95
C ILE A 90 5.75 3.05 -0.86
N TYR A 91 5.30 3.51 0.30
CA TYR A 91 5.12 4.94 0.57
C TYR A 91 6.40 5.74 0.30
N ASN A 92 7.53 5.31 0.88
CA ASN A 92 8.81 6.00 0.72
C ASN A 92 9.25 6.06 -0.76
N TYR A 93 9.07 4.96 -1.51
CA TYR A 93 9.36 4.92 -2.94
C TYR A 93 8.56 5.97 -3.72
N TYR A 94 7.23 6.03 -3.55
CA TYR A 94 6.43 7.03 -4.26
C TYR A 94 6.79 8.45 -3.86
N THR A 95 7.11 8.69 -2.59
CA THR A 95 7.55 10.03 -2.18
C THR A 95 8.88 10.42 -2.82
N SER A 96 9.86 9.51 -2.93
CA SER A 96 11.14 9.83 -3.59
C SER A 96 10.97 10.11 -5.08
N GLU A 97 10.14 9.35 -5.78
CA GLU A 97 9.84 9.58 -7.21
C GLU A 97 9.18 10.95 -7.45
N ILE A 98 8.29 11.38 -6.53
CA ILE A 98 7.67 12.70 -6.62
C ILE A 98 8.72 13.81 -6.43
N TRP A 99 9.61 13.66 -5.45
CA TRP A 99 10.70 14.63 -5.22
C TRP A 99 11.67 14.70 -6.41
N GLU A 100 12.08 13.55 -6.96
CA GLU A 100 12.97 13.52 -8.12
C GLU A 100 12.32 14.17 -9.35
N LYS A 101 11.02 13.94 -9.60
CA LYS A 101 10.29 14.61 -10.67
C LYS A 101 10.24 16.13 -10.47
N MET A 102 10.15 16.60 -9.23
CA MET A 102 10.18 18.04 -8.94
C MET A 102 11.54 18.66 -9.21
N ASP A 103 12.63 18.03 -8.78
CA ASP A 103 14.00 18.55 -8.99
C ASP A 103 14.32 18.69 -10.49
N ASN A 104 13.66 17.88 -11.32
CA ASN A 104 13.83 17.88 -12.77
C ASN A 104 12.86 18.83 -13.52
N LEU A 105 11.87 19.44 -12.85
CA LEU A 105 10.99 20.43 -13.48
C LEU A 105 11.75 21.77 -13.57
N SER A 106 12.08 22.20 -14.80
CA SER A 106 12.66 23.53 -15.05
C SER A 106 11.72 24.65 -14.61
N ASP A 107 12.30 25.75 -14.12
CA ASP A 107 11.72 26.96 -13.47
C ASP A 107 10.47 27.65 -14.10
N GLY A 108 9.85 27.11 -15.16
CA GLY A 108 8.84 27.81 -15.95
C GLY A 108 7.43 27.21 -16.01
N GLU A 109 7.21 25.92 -15.74
CA GLU A 109 5.96 25.26 -16.21
C GLU A 109 5.08 24.56 -15.16
N SER A 110 5.33 24.61 -13.84
CA SER A 110 4.43 23.85 -12.93
C SER A 110 4.30 24.32 -11.47
N GLU A 111 4.46 25.61 -11.17
CA GLU A 111 4.46 26.06 -9.76
C GLU A 111 3.12 25.90 -9.02
N ILE A 112 1.98 25.83 -9.73
CA ILE A 112 0.66 25.87 -9.08
C ILE A 112 -0.01 24.50 -8.97
N CYS A 113 0.16 23.59 -9.96
CA CYS A 113 -0.46 22.26 -9.93
C CYS A 113 0.46 21.14 -9.40
N ALA A 114 1.78 21.20 -9.61
CA ALA A 114 2.68 20.13 -9.12
C ALA A 114 2.94 20.19 -7.61
N MET A 115 2.61 21.31 -6.95
CA MET A 115 2.95 21.52 -5.53
C MET A 115 1.93 20.97 -4.53
N GLU A 116 0.76 20.45 -4.94
CA GLU A 116 -0.27 20.02 -3.98
C GLU A 116 0.11 18.73 -3.23
N LEU A 117 0.65 17.71 -3.92
CA LEU A 117 1.10 16.47 -3.29
C LEU A 117 2.33 16.67 -2.37
N PRO A 118 3.38 17.40 -2.81
CA PRO A 118 4.53 17.70 -1.95
C PRO A 118 4.18 18.55 -0.73
N LYS A 119 3.31 19.56 -0.88
CA LYS A 119 2.85 20.38 0.26
C LYS A 119 2.01 19.57 1.23
N HIS A 120 1.11 18.71 0.75
CA HIS A 120 0.36 17.80 1.63
C HIS A 120 1.31 16.93 2.46
N TYR A 121 2.33 16.37 1.81
CA TYR A 121 3.33 15.50 2.45
C TYR A 121 4.21 16.23 3.47
N ALA A 122 4.74 17.41 3.13
CA ALA A 122 5.63 18.16 4.02
C ALA A 122 4.97 18.57 5.35
N HIS A 123 3.63 18.60 5.39
CA HIS A 123 2.85 18.88 6.59
C HIS A 123 2.33 17.63 7.29
N GLN A 124 2.53 16.43 6.75
CA GLN A 124 2.24 15.23 7.51
C GLN A 124 3.24 15.11 8.66
N PRO A 125 2.78 15.00 9.92
CA PRO A 125 3.69 14.77 11.03
C PRO A 125 4.51 13.52 10.71
N ASN A 126 5.81 13.52 11.01
CA ASN A 126 6.67 12.33 10.92
C ASN A 126 5.97 11.17 11.63
N LEU A 127 5.20 10.42 10.87
CA LEU A 127 4.37 9.33 11.36
C LEU A 127 5.36 8.24 11.67
N ASP A 128 5.69 8.13 12.95
CA ASP A 128 6.37 6.97 13.47
C ASP A 128 5.40 5.79 13.28
N MET A 129 5.56 5.10 12.15
CA MET A 129 4.73 3.94 11.78
C MET A 129 4.80 2.85 12.86
N ASN A 130 5.84 2.84 13.70
CA ASN A 130 5.94 1.95 14.85
C ASN A 130 4.96 2.31 15.98
N LYS A 131 4.41 3.53 16.01
CA LYS A 131 3.38 3.97 16.98
C LYS A 131 1.95 3.71 16.52
N ILE A 132 1.74 3.41 15.23
CA ILE A 132 0.41 3.06 14.69
C ILE A 132 0.02 1.62 15.13
N VAL A 133 1.00 0.81 15.54
CA VAL A 133 0.85 -0.58 16.00
C VAL A 133 0.58 -0.66 17.53
N ARG A 134 -0.42 0.09 18.04
CA ARG A 134 -0.81 -0.01 19.47
C ARG A 134 -2.29 -0.26 19.67
#